data_AF-A0A962D5F3-F1
#
_entry.id   AF-A0A962D5F3-F1
#
_cell.length_a   1.000
_cell.length_b   1.000
_cell.length_c   1.000
_cell.angle_alpha   90.00
_cell.angle_beta   90.00
_cell.angle_gamma   90.00
#
_symmetry.space_group_name_H-M   'P 1'
#
loop_
_entity.id
_entity.type
_entity.pdbx_description
1 polymer ?
#
loop_
_entity_poly.entity_id
_entity_poly.type
_entity_poly.pdbx_seq_one_letter_code
_entity_poly.pdbx_strand_id
1 'polypeptide(L)'
;DSLATVLSAETIDQIEASVLADLDAGRSDDAEPGINRLLRAQCRDREAALALVRIVAAGKLPVERGLALFEAVFSAHREDVELLQCLGEASDQVRDIDDLNLAAPDSSFFAELVERLERRVQAASGTTEEIPLLSALATTARMMGRQRDALAGQCYRRLIELAPQRSHHHYNLGFFCKTRGWFAEGLRANQAAAALEDEPFEGRVWNEGICATGAGEGELALAIWQGMGQKIRMGRFGLPEGRYPTCKVRLAQRPLAERGATEDDPGLEETIWIERLSPCHGIVRSVLFQRLGVDYGDVVLVDGAPITYHRYGEDQIPVFPHLATLQRQGYQFHDFAGTQQQPRQLAEVSEALAEDAVLYVHTEQFVRLCAVCWRSQQADHEQHELREAHAVVGRIAAPPQMDPVELLRQLDQAMADRAGCQLYAPDLCEAAGLSDRAAVERRRLGMIRSAHRV
;
A
#
# COMPACT_ATOMS: atom_id res chain seq x y z
N ASP A 1 -21.29 3.51 -41.03
CA ASP A 1 -20.64 2.85 -42.18
C ASP A 1 -19.77 3.77 -43.03
N SER A 2 -18.71 4.36 -42.46
CA SER A 2 -17.60 4.87 -43.29
C SER A 2 -16.55 3.78 -43.39
N LEU A 3 -16.25 3.34 -44.60
CA LEU A 3 -15.27 2.31 -44.94
C LEU A 3 -13.96 2.46 -44.15
N ALA A 4 -13.78 1.64 -43.10
CA ALA A 4 -12.51 1.47 -42.41
C ALA A 4 -11.50 0.91 -43.43
N THR A 5 -10.54 1.76 -43.81
CA THR A 5 -9.56 1.49 -44.86
C THR A 5 -8.45 0.64 -44.27
N VAL A 6 -8.13 -0.49 -44.90
CA VAL A 6 -6.89 -1.23 -44.61
C VAL A 6 -5.72 -0.28 -44.86
N LEU A 7 -4.83 -0.14 -43.88
CA LEU A 7 -3.69 0.77 -43.95
C LEU A 7 -2.51 0.04 -44.61
N SER A 8 -1.61 0.76 -45.29
CA SER A 8 -0.35 0.13 -45.70
C SER A 8 0.55 -0.05 -44.47
N ALA A 9 1.43 -1.06 -44.48
CA ALA A 9 2.41 -1.26 -43.42
C ALA A 9 3.24 0.01 -43.15
N GLU A 10 3.72 0.67 -44.21
CA GLU A 10 4.43 1.96 -44.11
C GLU A 10 3.59 3.05 -43.42
N THR A 11 2.28 3.09 -43.69
CA THR A 11 1.37 4.04 -43.03
C THR A 11 1.22 3.71 -41.54
N ILE A 12 1.13 2.43 -41.19
CA ILE A 12 1.03 1.97 -39.80
C ILE A 12 2.29 2.36 -39.04
N ASP A 13 3.47 2.06 -39.59
CA ASP A 13 4.76 2.38 -38.99
C ASP A 13 4.93 3.90 -38.78
N GLN A 14 4.52 4.71 -39.76
CA GLN A 14 4.53 6.17 -39.65
C GLN A 14 3.61 6.68 -38.54
N ILE A 15 2.40 6.11 -38.42
CA ILE A 15 1.46 6.49 -37.36
C ILE A 15 2.03 6.07 -36.00
N GLU A 16 2.52 4.84 -35.86
CA GLU A 16 3.10 4.34 -34.61
C GLU A 16 4.26 5.22 -34.15
N ALA A 17 5.23 5.49 -35.03
CA ALA A 17 6.37 6.33 -34.71
C ALA A 17 5.97 7.75 -34.30
N SER A 18 4.98 8.35 -34.98
CA SER A 18 4.44 9.67 -34.61
C SER A 18 3.80 9.64 -33.24
N VAL A 19 2.94 8.65 -32.96
CA VAL A 19 2.25 8.49 -31.68
C VAL A 19 3.27 8.34 -30.54
N LEU A 20 4.26 7.48 -30.70
CA LEU A 20 5.30 7.28 -29.68
C LEU A 20 6.10 8.56 -29.42
N ALA A 21 6.45 9.31 -30.48
CA ALA A 21 7.16 10.58 -30.34
C ALA A 21 6.33 11.67 -29.63
N ASP A 22 5.02 11.69 -29.83
CA ASP A 22 4.11 12.60 -29.14
C ASP A 22 3.95 12.22 -27.66
N LEU A 23 3.80 10.93 -27.36
CA LEU A 23 3.72 10.41 -25.99
C LEU A 23 5.02 10.65 -25.21
N ASP A 24 6.19 10.42 -25.81
CA ASP A 24 7.49 10.69 -25.20
C ASP A 24 7.69 12.17 -24.87
N ALA A 25 7.06 13.06 -25.65
CA ALA A 25 7.08 14.48 -25.40
C ALA A 25 5.94 14.99 -24.49
N GLY A 26 5.15 14.09 -23.90
CA GLY A 26 4.02 14.43 -23.03
C GLY A 26 2.83 15.09 -23.75
N ARG A 27 2.75 14.96 -25.08
CA ARG A 27 1.67 15.53 -25.91
C ARG A 27 0.58 14.47 -26.17
N SER A 28 -0.08 14.02 -25.10
CA SER A 28 -1.09 12.95 -25.19
C SER A 28 -2.25 13.30 -26.13
N ASP A 29 -2.66 14.57 -26.20
CA ASP A 29 -3.73 15.02 -27.09
C ASP A 29 -3.34 14.90 -28.57
N ASP A 30 -2.06 15.11 -28.91
CA ASP A 30 -1.55 15.03 -30.28
C ASP A 30 -1.37 13.58 -30.75
N ALA A 31 -1.12 12.65 -29.82
CA ALA A 31 -1.04 11.21 -30.09
C ALA A 31 -2.41 10.58 -30.41
N GLU A 32 -3.49 11.11 -29.83
CA GLU A 32 -4.83 10.50 -29.84
C GLU A 32 -5.44 10.30 -31.25
N PRO A 33 -5.27 11.22 -32.23
CA PRO A 33 -5.70 10.99 -33.61
C PRO A 33 -5.05 9.76 -34.25
N GLY A 34 -3.76 9.53 -34.01
CA GLY A 34 -3.01 8.38 -34.53
C GLY A 34 -3.50 7.07 -33.91
N ILE A 35 -3.67 7.06 -32.59
CA ILE A 35 -4.25 5.92 -31.85
C ILE A 35 -5.63 5.57 -32.40
N ASN A 36 -6.51 6.56 -32.59
CA ASN A 36 -7.87 6.32 -33.10
C ASN A 36 -7.89 5.82 -34.54
N ARG A 37 -6.90 6.20 -35.35
CA ARG A 37 -6.77 5.70 -36.73
C ARG A 37 -6.38 4.21 -36.72
N LEU A 38 -5.41 3.82 -35.91
CA LEU A 38 -5.03 2.41 -35.72
C LEU A 38 -6.17 1.59 -35.12
N LEU A 39 -6.87 2.12 -34.10
CA LEU A 39 -8.00 1.47 -33.44
C LEU A 39 -9.15 1.14 -34.40
N ARG A 40 -9.41 1.99 -35.41
CA ARG A 40 -10.42 1.71 -36.45
C ARG A 40 -9.98 0.65 -37.45
N ALA A 41 -8.68 0.52 -37.70
CA ALA A 41 -8.12 -0.43 -38.65
C ALA A 41 -7.91 -1.83 -38.03
N GLN A 42 -7.55 -1.89 -36.75
CA GLN A 42 -7.04 -3.10 -36.08
C GLN A 42 -7.91 -4.34 -36.27
N CYS A 43 -9.24 -4.20 -36.27
CA CYS A 43 -10.15 -5.36 -36.34
C CYS A 43 -10.07 -6.15 -37.65
N ARG A 44 -9.44 -5.58 -38.69
CA ARG A 44 -9.21 -6.22 -39.99
C ARG A 44 -7.75 -6.19 -40.41
N ASP A 45 -6.87 -5.63 -39.58
CA ASP A 45 -5.47 -5.41 -39.88
C ASP A 45 -4.62 -5.76 -38.66
N ARG A 46 -3.95 -6.91 -38.78
CA ARG A 46 -3.12 -7.47 -37.73
C ARG A 46 -1.94 -6.56 -37.36
N GLU A 47 -1.33 -5.89 -38.33
CA GLU A 47 -0.18 -5.02 -38.06
C GLU A 47 -0.62 -3.75 -37.33
N ALA A 48 -1.81 -3.23 -37.63
CA ALA A 48 -2.38 -2.13 -36.86
C ALA A 48 -2.70 -2.54 -35.41
N ALA A 49 -3.11 -3.80 -35.19
CA ALA A 49 -3.30 -4.35 -33.85
C ALA A 49 -1.98 -4.47 -33.08
N LEU A 50 -0.92 -4.97 -33.72
CA LEU A 50 0.42 -5.06 -33.12
C LEU A 50 0.98 -3.68 -32.79
N ALA A 51 0.80 -2.69 -33.67
CA ALA A 51 1.20 -1.30 -33.41
C ALA A 51 0.50 -0.72 -32.17
N LEU A 52 -0.79 -0.97 -31.99
CA LEU A 52 -1.51 -0.57 -30.78
C LEU A 52 -0.94 -1.26 -29.53
N VAL A 53 -0.61 -2.55 -29.61
CA VAL A 53 -0.01 -3.26 -28.48
C VAL A 53 1.35 -2.65 -28.11
N ARG A 54 2.20 -2.33 -29.10
CA ARG A 54 3.49 -1.66 -28.88
C ARG A 54 3.35 -0.25 -28.30
N ILE A 55 2.36 0.52 -28.74
CA ILE A 55 2.05 1.85 -28.20
C ILE A 55 1.69 1.76 -26.70
N VAL A 56 0.84 0.80 -26.33
CA VAL A 56 0.49 0.59 -24.91
C VAL A 56 1.69 0.04 -24.13
N ALA A 57 2.46 -0.88 -24.72
CA ALA A 57 3.65 -1.46 -24.11
C ALA A 57 4.75 -0.44 -23.78
N ALA A 58 4.73 0.74 -24.42
CA ALA A 58 5.63 1.85 -24.09
C ALA A 58 5.37 2.47 -22.71
N GLY A 59 4.23 2.17 -22.07
CA GLY A 59 3.93 2.59 -20.70
C GLY A 59 3.70 4.11 -20.54
N LYS A 60 3.32 4.79 -21.62
CA LYS A 60 3.11 6.25 -21.65
C LYS A 60 1.65 6.69 -21.63
N LEU A 61 0.72 5.73 -21.75
CA LEU A 61 -0.71 5.99 -21.71
C LEU A 61 -1.25 5.84 -20.29
N PRO A 62 -2.33 6.56 -19.93
CA PRO A 62 -3.11 6.24 -18.75
C PRO A 62 -3.56 4.78 -18.77
N VAL A 63 -3.53 4.11 -17.61
CA VAL A 63 -3.83 2.69 -17.45
C VAL A 63 -5.19 2.32 -18.05
N GLU A 64 -6.21 3.15 -17.81
CA GLU A 64 -7.58 2.91 -18.30
C GLU A 64 -7.64 2.98 -19.84
N ARG A 65 -6.85 3.89 -20.44
CA ARG A 65 -6.80 4.02 -21.90
C ARG A 65 -6.07 2.83 -22.52
N GLY A 66 -4.95 2.41 -21.92
CA GLY A 66 -4.22 1.22 -22.35
C GLY A 66 -5.10 -0.04 -22.28
N LEU A 67 -5.82 -0.23 -21.17
CA LEU A 67 -6.71 -1.38 -20.98
C LEU A 67 -7.82 -1.42 -22.05
N ALA A 68 -8.45 -0.28 -22.35
CA ALA A 68 -9.48 -0.20 -23.38
C ALA A 68 -8.96 -0.57 -24.78
N LEU A 69 -7.70 -0.23 -25.10
CA LEU A 69 -7.06 -0.62 -26.36
C LEU A 69 -6.75 -2.12 -26.38
N PHE A 70 -6.25 -2.68 -25.28
CA PHE A 70 -6.00 -4.12 -25.14
C PHE A 70 -7.29 -4.93 -25.26
N GLU A 71 -8.37 -4.51 -24.62
CA GLU A 71 -9.69 -5.15 -24.74
C GLU A 71 -10.19 -5.15 -26.19
N ALA A 72 -10.02 -4.04 -26.92
CA ALA A 72 -10.42 -3.94 -28.32
C ALA A 72 -9.61 -4.86 -29.23
N VAL A 73 -8.28 -4.90 -29.06
CA VAL A 73 -7.39 -5.79 -29.81
C VAL A 73 -7.68 -7.24 -29.47
N PHE A 74 -7.75 -7.60 -28.19
CA PHE A 74 -8.03 -8.95 -27.71
C PHE A 74 -9.37 -9.47 -28.22
N SER A 75 -10.41 -8.64 -28.19
CA SER A 75 -11.74 -9.05 -28.66
C SER A 75 -11.77 -9.37 -30.16
N ALA A 76 -10.95 -8.70 -30.97
CA ALA A 76 -10.87 -8.93 -32.42
C ALA A 76 -9.93 -10.10 -32.79
N HIS A 77 -8.86 -10.32 -32.02
CA HIS A 77 -7.76 -11.24 -32.37
C HIS A 77 -7.56 -12.38 -31.36
N ARG A 78 -8.67 -12.98 -30.92
CA ARG A 78 -8.71 -13.99 -29.83
C ARG A 78 -7.85 -15.25 -30.08
N GLU A 79 -7.50 -15.54 -31.32
CA GLU A 79 -6.77 -16.76 -31.70
C GLU A 79 -5.37 -16.50 -32.29
N ASP A 80 -4.98 -15.23 -32.48
CA ASP A 80 -3.65 -14.87 -32.99
C ASP A 80 -2.61 -15.04 -31.88
N VAL A 81 -1.70 -16.00 -32.05
CA VAL A 81 -0.75 -16.40 -31.00
C VAL A 81 0.25 -15.29 -30.66
N GLU A 82 0.72 -14.56 -31.67
CA GLU A 82 1.69 -13.48 -31.46
C GLU A 82 1.04 -12.32 -30.73
N LEU A 83 -0.19 -11.93 -31.11
CA LEU A 83 -0.93 -10.89 -30.41
C LEU A 83 -1.26 -11.29 -28.97
N LEU A 84 -1.66 -12.54 -28.71
CA LEU A 84 -1.88 -13.02 -27.35
C LEU A 84 -0.61 -12.96 -26.51
N GLN A 85 0.53 -13.34 -27.09
CA GLN A 85 1.84 -13.24 -26.42
C GLN A 85 2.17 -11.79 -26.09
N CYS A 86 2.12 -10.87 -27.07
CA CYS A 86 2.44 -9.46 -26.85
C CYS A 86 1.50 -8.79 -25.84
N LEU A 87 0.20 -9.09 -25.90
CA LEU A 87 -0.77 -8.63 -24.91
C LEU A 87 -0.42 -9.13 -23.51
N GLY A 88 0.00 -10.40 -23.39
CA GLY A 88 0.35 -10.98 -22.10
C GLY A 88 1.63 -10.41 -21.52
N GLU A 89 2.67 -10.26 -22.34
CA GLU A 89 3.94 -9.65 -21.96
C GLU A 89 3.78 -8.20 -21.48
N ALA A 90 2.91 -7.43 -22.12
CA ALA A 90 2.65 -6.03 -21.78
C ALA A 90 1.44 -5.83 -20.86
N SER A 91 0.85 -6.90 -20.31
CA SER A 91 -0.36 -6.81 -19.47
C SER A 91 -0.16 -6.02 -18.18
N ASP A 92 1.08 -5.82 -17.74
CA ASP A 92 1.41 -5.00 -16.60
C ASP A 92 1.44 -3.48 -16.89
N GLN A 93 1.40 -3.08 -18.17
CA GLN A 93 1.25 -1.68 -18.58
C GLN A 93 -0.20 -1.20 -18.49
N VAL A 94 -1.16 -2.13 -18.35
CA VAL A 94 -2.59 -1.85 -18.23
C VAL A 94 -3.14 -2.15 -16.84
N ARG A 95 -2.24 -2.15 -15.84
CA ARG A 95 -2.56 -2.15 -14.41
C ARG A 95 -1.60 -1.17 -13.74
N ASP A 96 -2.06 -0.47 -12.72
CA ASP A 96 -1.13 0.28 -11.86
C ASP A 96 -0.32 -0.73 -11.03
N ILE A 97 0.96 -0.87 -11.36
CA ILE A 97 1.88 -1.80 -10.69
C ILE A 97 2.57 -1.18 -9.48
N ASP A 98 2.48 0.14 -9.32
CA ASP A 98 3.04 0.86 -8.19
C ASP A 98 2.09 0.77 -6.99
N ASP A 99 0.77 0.79 -7.21
CA ASP A 99 -0.21 0.45 -6.17
C ASP A 99 -0.28 -1.07 -5.92
N LEU A 100 0.73 -1.54 -5.18
CA LEU A 100 0.90 -2.95 -4.82
C LEU A 100 -0.27 -3.54 -4.02
N ASN A 101 -1.08 -2.70 -3.38
CA ASN A 101 -2.23 -3.12 -2.59
C ASN A 101 -3.54 -3.13 -3.40
N LEU A 102 -3.51 -2.88 -4.71
CA LEU A 102 -4.70 -3.00 -5.56
C LEU A 102 -5.31 -4.40 -5.51
N ALA A 103 -6.65 -4.41 -5.47
CA ALA A 103 -7.43 -5.63 -5.61
C ALA A 103 -7.21 -6.29 -6.98
N ALA A 104 -7.63 -7.54 -7.10
CA ALA A 104 -7.65 -8.23 -8.39
C ALA A 104 -8.45 -7.43 -9.44
N PRO A 105 -8.06 -7.49 -10.73
CA PRO A 105 -8.72 -6.71 -11.77
C PRO A 105 -10.15 -7.21 -12.02
N ASP A 106 -11.07 -6.27 -12.23
CA ASP A 106 -12.48 -6.57 -12.56
C ASP A 106 -12.68 -6.93 -14.04
N SER A 107 -11.77 -6.51 -14.94
CA SER A 107 -11.90 -6.77 -16.38
C SER A 107 -11.73 -8.26 -16.70
N SER A 108 -12.65 -8.81 -17.51
CA SER A 108 -12.57 -10.19 -17.97
C SER A 108 -11.38 -10.44 -18.92
N PHE A 109 -10.79 -9.38 -19.49
CA PHE A 109 -9.63 -9.45 -20.38
C PHE A 109 -8.52 -10.32 -19.79
N PHE A 110 -8.12 -10.06 -18.54
CA PHE A 110 -7.01 -10.78 -17.91
C PHE A 110 -7.32 -12.26 -17.72
N ALA A 111 -8.52 -12.58 -17.22
CA ALA A 111 -8.93 -13.97 -17.00
C ALA A 111 -9.02 -14.77 -18.31
N GLU A 112 -9.63 -14.17 -19.35
CA GLU A 112 -9.74 -14.81 -20.66
C GLU A 112 -8.38 -14.94 -21.36
N LEU A 113 -7.48 -13.96 -21.19
CA LEU A 113 -6.13 -13.99 -21.74
C LEU A 113 -5.30 -15.10 -21.07
N VAL A 114 -5.37 -15.24 -19.74
CA VAL A 114 -4.73 -16.33 -19.00
C VAL A 114 -5.18 -17.70 -19.54
N GLU A 115 -6.49 -17.93 -19.69
CA GLU A 115 -7.02 -19.21 -20.19
C GLU A 115 -6.57 -19.53 -21.63
N ARG A 116 -6.35 -18.49 -22.45
CA ARG A 116 -5.86 -18.65 -23.82
C ARG A 116 -4.36 -18.95 -23.82
N LEU A 117 -3.58 -18.16 -23.11
CA LEU A 117 -2.13 -18.35 -22.99
C LEU A 117 -1.78 -19.71 -22.39
N GLU A 118 -2.50 -20.16 -21.37
CA GLU A 118 -2.32 -21.50 -20.77
C GLU A 118 -2.50 -22.62 -21.82
N ARG A 119 -3.55 -22.54 -22.65
CA ARG A 119 -3.75 -23.49 -23.76
C ARG A 119 -2.64 -23.43 -24.79
N ARG A 120 -2.11 -22.24 -25.08
CA ARG A 120 -1.00 -22.06 -26.04
C ARG A 120 0.32 -22.60 -25.48
N VAL A 121 0.62 -22.36 -24.20
CA VAL A 121 1.78 -22.94 -23.51
C VAL A 121 1.72 -24.47 -23.54
N GLN A 122 0.56 -25.06 -23.25
CA GLN A 122 0.39 -26.52 -23.28
C GLN A 122 0.66 -27.10 -24.68
N ALA A 123 0.23 -26.40 -25.74
CA ALA A 123 0.46 -26.82 -27.12
C ALA A 123 1.92 -26.60 -27.58
N ALA A 124 2.60 -25.60 -27.04
CA ALA A 124 3.98 -25.24 -27.36
C ALA A 124 5.02 -25.96 -26.47
N SER A 125 4.62 -26.83 -25.55
CA SER A 125 5.55 -27.47 -24.62
C SER A 125 6.66 -28.25 -25.34
N GLY A 126 7.91 -27.98 -24.97
CA GLY A 126 9.11 -28.55 -25.58
C GLY A 126 9.55 -27.88 -26.88
N THR A 127 8.85 -26.84 -27.36
CA THR A 127 9.26 -26.06 -28.54
C THR A 127 9.97 -24.78 -28.14
N THR A 128 10.54 -24.08 -29.12
CA THR A 128 11.15 -22.75 -28.92
C THR A 128 10.13 -21.68 -28.55
N GLU A 129 8.85 -21.91 -28.80
CA GLU A 129 7.75 -20.97 -28.50
C GLU A 129 7.29 -21.06 -27.04
N GLU A 130 7.71 -22.11 -26.29
CA GLU A 130 7.27 -22.31 -24.89
C GLU A 130 7.69 -21.13 -23.98
N ILE A 131 8.94 -20.67 -24.09
CA ILE A 131 9.51 -19.61 -23.24
C ILE A 131 8.77 -18.26 -23.36
N PRO A 132 8.57 -17.70 -24.57
CA PRO A 132 7.85 -16.43 -24.69
C PRO A 132 6.39 -16.55 -24.22
N LEU A 133 5.70 -17.65 -24.54
CA LEU A 133 4.33 -17.87 -24.08
C LEU A 133 4.23 -18.03 -22.55
N LEU A 134 5.19 -18.71 -21.93
CA LEU A 134 5.30 -18.81 -20.47
C LEU A 134 5.56 -17.45 -19.83
N SER A 135 6.38 -16.60 -20.47
CA SER A 135 6.66 -15.25 -19.98
C SER A 135 5.41 -14.38 -20.01
N ALA A 136 4.68 -14.41 -21.12
CA ALA A 136 3.38 -13.75 -21.26
C ALA A 136 2.39 -14.25 -20.19
N LEU A 137 2.25 -15.56 -20.04
CA LEU A 137 1.34 -16.18 -19.07
C LEU A 137 1.70 -15.81 -17.62
N ALA A 138 2.98 -15.81 -17.28
CA ALA A 138 3.46 -15.45 -15.95
C ALA A 138 3.10 -13.99 -15.61
N THR A 139 3.32 -13.06 -16.54
CA THR A 139 2.98 -11.63 -16.36
C THR A 139 1.49 -11.44 -16.20
N THR A 140 0.66 -12.02 -17.08
CA THR A 140 -0.80 -11.88 -16.97
C THR A 140 -1.37 -12.55 -15.72
N ALA A 141 -0.87 -13.73 -15.36
CA ALA A 141 -1.28 -14.41 -14.13
C ALA A 141 -0.90 -13.59 -12.88
N ARG A 142 0.25 -12.92 -12.88
CA ARG A 142 0.64 -12.00 -11.80
C ARG A 142 -0.28 -10.78 -11.70
N MET A 143 -0.80 -10.27 -12.83
CA MET A 143 -1.77 -9.16 -12.88
C MET A 143 -3.14 -9.52 -12.29
N MET A 144 -3.50 -10.80 -12.26
CA MET A 144 -4.71 -11.31 -11.62
C MET A 144 -4.67 -11.31 -10.07
N GLY A 145 -3.70 -10.62 -9.46
CA GLY A 145 -3.53 -10.59 -8.01
C GLY A 145 -3.23 -11.99 -7.45
N ARG A 146 -3.88 -12.35 -6.34
CA ARG A 146 -3.73 -13.64 -5.63
C ARG A 146 -4.50 -14.79 -6.30
N GLN A 147 -5.42 -14.49 -7.22
CA GLN A 147 -6.32 -15.50 -7.83
C GLN A 147 -5.59 -16.52 -8.70
N ARG A 148 -4.42 -16.15 -9.26
CA ARG A 148 -3.62 -16.99 -10.17
C ARG A 148 -2.17 -17.19 -9.70
N ASP A 149 -1.91 -17.01 -8.41
CA ASP A 149 -0.57 -17.17 -7.81
C ASP A 149 0.08 -18.52 -8.10
N ALA A 150 -0.69 -19.61 -7.99
CA ALA A 150 -0.17 -20.96 -8.25
C ALA A 150 0.32 -21.10 -9.70
N LEU A 151 -0.46 -20.57 -10.66
CA LEU A 151 -0.12 -20.59 -12.07
C LEU A 151 1.10 -19.71 -12.38
N ALA A 152 1.12 -18.48 -11.86
CA ALA A 152 2.26 -17.57 -12.03
C ALA A 152 3.56 -18.20 -11.49
N GLY A 153 3.52 -18.76 -10.27
CA GLY A 153 4.65 -19.44 -9.66
C GLY A 153 5.12 -20.68 -10.45
N GLN A 154 4.19 -21.46 -11.02
CA GLN A 154 4.53 -22.58 -11.91
C GLN A 154 5.23 -22.08 -13.18
N CYS A 155 4.74 -21.01 -13.80
CA CYS A 155 5.34 -20.44 -15.00
C CYS A 155 6.77 -19.95 -14.73
N TYR A 156 7.00 -19.21 -13.64
CA TYR A 156 8.34 -18.75 -13.28
C TYR A 156 9.33 -19.89 -13.02
N ARG A 157 8.91 -20.94 -12.30
CA ARG A 157 9.76 -22.13 -12.09
C ARG A 157 10.07 -22.84 -13.40
N ARG A 158 9.08 -22.98 -14.29
CA ARG A 158 9.28 -23.58 -15.62
C ARG A 158 10.24 -22.77 -16.49
N LEU A 159 10.16 -21.44 -16.47
CA LEU A 159 11.12 -20.57 -17.16
C LEU A 159 12.55 -20.79 -16.66
N ILE A 160 12.72 -20.93 -15.34
CA ILE A 160 14.03 -21.23 -14.72
C ILE A 160 14.53 -22.64 -15.12
N GLU A 161 13.66 -23.64 -15.18
CA GLU A 161 14.02 -24.99 -15.64
C GLU A 161 14.52 -24.98 -17.10
N LEU A 162 13.83 -24.26 -17.98
CA LEU A 162 14.15 -24.18 -19.40
C LEU A 162 15.40 -23.35 -19.67
N ALA A 163 15.64 -22.31 -18.88
CA ALA A 163 16.75 -21.39 -19.07
C ALA A 163 17.38 -20.94 -17.73
N PRO A 164 18.07 -21.85 -17.01
CA PRO A 164 18.54 -21.60 -15.64
C PRO A 164 19.60 -20.52 -15.52
N GLN A 165 20.30 -20.21 -16.62
CA GLN A 165 21.37 -19.20 -16.69
C GLN A 165 20.83 -17.79 -17.02
N ARG A 166 19.50 -17.61 -17.09
CA ARG A 166 18.88 -16.31 -17.35
C ARG A 166 18.56 -15.61 -16.02
N SER A 167 19.41 -14.67 -15.62
CA SER A 167 19.23 -13.88 -14.39
C SER A 167 17.81 -13.28 -14.27
N HIS A 168 17.27 -12.73 -15.38
CA HIS A 168 15.94 -12.10 -15.38
C HIS A 168 14.78 -13.04 -14.99
N HIS A 169 14.86 -14.35 -15.23
CA HIS A 169 13.83 -15.30 -14.78
C HIS A 169 13.83 -15.45 -13.25
N HIS A 170 15.01 -15.50 -12.64
CA HIS A 170 15.17 -15.53 -11.18
C HIS A 170 14.74 -14.21 -10.55
N TYR A 171 15.10 -13.07 -11.15
CA TYR A 171 14.66 -11.75 -10.71
C TYR A 171 13.13 -11.63 -10.71
N ASN A 172 12.47 -12.06 -11.79
CA ASN A 172 11.01 -11.98 -11.90
C ASN A 172 10.31 -12.89 -10.87
N LEU A 173 10.84 -14.08 -10.59
CA LEU A 173 10.37 -14.92 -9.48
C LEU A 173 10.55 -14.19 -8.13
N GLY A 174 11.71 -13.57 -7.92
CA GLY A 174 12.01 -12.79 -6.72
C GLY A 174 11.03 -11.64 -6.51
N PHE A 175 10.75 -10.88 -7.58
CA PHE A 175 9.78 -9.80 -7.58
C PHE A 175 8.36 -10.32 -7.30
N PHE A 176 7.94 -11.39 -7.98
CA PHE A 176 6.65 -12.04 -7.73
C PHE A 176 6.51 -12.44 -6.25
N CYS A 177 7.47 -13.17 -5.68
CA CYS A 177 7.45 -13.56 -4.28
C CYS A 177 7.42 -12.35 -3.32
N LYS A 178 8.20 -11.28 -3.59
CA LYS A 178 8.16 -10.03 -2.81
C LYS A 178 6.75 -9.47 -2.73
N THR A 179 6.10 -9.34 -3.89
CA THR A 179 4.72 -8.81 -4.00
C THR A 179 3.64 -9.76 -3.46
N ARG A 180 4.02 -10.88 -2.84
CA ARG A 180 3.10 -11.82 -2.17
C ARG A 180 3.44 -12.04 -0.70
N GLY A 181 4.49 -11.38 -0.20
CA GLY A 181 5.01 -11.59 1.15
C GLY A 181 5.80 -12.88 1.33
N TRP A 182 6.13 -13.60 0.26
CA TRP A 182 6.90 -14.84 0.31
C TRP A 182 8.40 -14.53 0.38
N PHE A 183 8.78 -13.74 1.39
CA PHE A 183 10.07 -13.06 1.45
C PHE A 183 11.26 -14.02 1.43
N ALA A 184 11.19 -15.17 2.10
CA ALA A 184 12.27 -16.16 2.06
C ALA A 184 12.46 -16.82 0.68
N GLU A 185 11.38 -17.05 -0.08
CA GLU A 185 11.48 -17.54 -1.47
C GLU A 185 11.99 -16.42 -2.39
N GLY A 186 11.48 -15.20 -2.19
CA GLY A 186 11.92 -14.03 -2.93
C GLY A 186 13.40 -13.69 -2.72
N LEU A 187 13.91 -13.84 -1.50
CA LEU A 187 15.32 -13.66 -1.17
C LEU A 187 16.20 -14.64 -1.95
N ARG A 188 15.87 -15.95 -1.89
CA ARG A 188 16.62 -17.00 -2.62
C ARG A 188 16.61 -16.76 -4.12
N ALA A 189 15.48 -16.34 -4.69
CA ALA A 189 15.38 -16.05 -6.11
C ALA A 189 16.21 -14.81 -6.51
N ASN A 190 16.19 -13.73 -5.71
CA ASN A 190 17.03 -12.56 -5.98
C ASN A 190 18.53 -12.86 -5.83
N GLN A 191 18.93 -13.74 -4.90
CA GLN A 191 20.31 -14.21 -4.78
C GLN A 191 20.75 -15.06 -5.98
N ALA A 192 19.86 -15.94 -6.48
CA ALA A 192 20.12 -16.69 -7.70
C ALA A 192 20.25 -15.78 -8.92
N ALA A 193 19.44 -14.71 -9.01
CA ALA A 193 19.58 -13.68 -10.04
C ALA A 193 20.93 -12.95 -9.92
N ALA A 194 21.34 -12.57 -8.71
CA ALA A 194 22.60 -11.90 -8.43
C ALA A 194 23.83 -12.73 -8.83
N ALA A 195 23.76 -14.05 -8.64
CA ALA A 195 24.85 -14.96 -9.02
C ALA A 195 25.04 -15.09 -10.54
N LEU A 196 24.07 -14.62 -11.33
CA LEU A 196 24.03 -14.73 -12.79
C LEU A 196 24.08 -13.37 -13.50
N GLU A 197 24.10 -12.25 -12.76
CA GLU A 197 24.14 -10.92 -13.34
C GLU A 197 25.58 -10.47 -13.62
N ASP A 198 25.80 -9.79 -14.74
CA ASP A 198 27.10 -9.21 -15.07
C ASP A 198 27.39 -7.96 -14.22
N GLU A 199 26.35 -7.16 -13.97
CA GLU A 199 26.40 -5.94 -13.16
C GLU A 199 25.19 -5.85 -12.22
N PRO A 200 25.36 -5.32 -10.99
CA PRO A 200 24.25 -5.10 -10.08
C PRO A 200 23.19 -4.17 -10.65
N PHE A 201 21.95 -4.66 -10.75
CA PHE A 201 20.80 -3.84 -11.09
C PHE A 201 20.06 -3.38 -9.82
N GLU A 202 19.86 -2.07 -9.68
CA GLU A 202 19.29 -1.45 -8.46
C GLU A 202 17.95 -2.07 -8.04
N GLY A 203 17.02 -2.32 -8.96
CA GLY A 203 15.72 -2.91 -8.64
C GLY A 203 15.82 -4.31 -8.02
N ARG A 204 16.81 -5.11 -8.43
CA ARG A 204 17.09 -6.42 -7.82
C ARG A 204 17.62 -6.26 -6.40
N VAL A 205 18.57 -5.35 -6.18
CA VAL A 205 19.16 -5.12 -4.85
C VAL A 205 18.10 -4.62 -3.86
N TRP A 206 17.20 -3.73 -4.29
CA TRP A 206 16.05 -3.30 -3.49
C TRP A 206 15.12 -4.48 -3.16
N ASN A 207 14.75 -5.30 -4.14
CA ASN A 207 13.91 -6.46 -3.91
C ASN A 207 14.57 -7.47 -2.96
N GLU A 208 15.87 -7.68 -3.08
CA GLU A 208 16.65 -8.54 -2.18
C GLU A 208 16.64 -7.99 -0.74
N GLY A 209 16.91 -6.70 -0.55
CA GLY A 209 16.92 -6.07 0.77
C GLY A 209 15.55 -6.04 1.44
N ILE A 210 14.48 -5.80 0.67
CA ILE A 210 13.09 -5.90 1.17
C ILE A 210 12.78 -7.35 1.57
N CYS A 211 13.13 -8.33 0.74
CA CYS A 211 12.94 -9.75 1.05
C CYS A 211 13.76 -10.19 2.28
N ALA A 212 15.01 -9.75 2.42
CA ALA A 212 15.84 -10.05 3.59
C ALA A 212 15.21 -9.47 4.87
N THR A 213 14.75 -8.22 4.82
CA THR A 213 14.06 -7.57 5.94
C THR A 213 12.75 -8.29 6.29
N GLY A 214 11.93 -8.60 5.29
CA GLY A 214 10.65 -9.28 5.47
C GLY A 214 10.78 -10.74 5.94
N ALA A 215 11.88 -11.42 5.59
CA ALA A 215 12.19 -12.76 6.08
C ALA A 215 12.80 -12.78 7.49
N GLY A 216 13.11 -11.61 8.08
CA GLY A 216 13.77 -11.50 9.38
C GLY A 216 15.28 -11.74 9.35
N GLU A 217 15.90 -11.76 8.16
CA GLU A 217 17.35 -11.97 7.97
C GLU A 217 18.11 -10.66 8.20
N GLY A 218 18.10 -10.17 9.45
CA GLY A 218 18.56 -8.82 9.81
C GLY A 218 20.00 -8.50 9.43
N GLU A 219 20.95 -9.41 9.69
CA GLU A 219 22.38 -9.22 9.36
C GLU A 219 22.60 -9.17 7.84
N LEU A 220 21.86 -9.99 7.08
CA LEU A 220 21.94 -9.97 5.62
C LEU A 220 21.31 -8.67 5.07
N ALA A 221 20.15 -8.27 5.58
CA ALA A 221 19.53 -7.00 5.23
C ALA A 221 20.47 -5.82 5.53
N LEU A 222 21.17 -5.84 6.67
CA LEU A 222 22.17 -4.84 7.02
C LEU A 222 23.27 -4.75 5.96
N ALA A 223 23.85 -5.89 5.59
CA ALA A 223 24.91 -5.96 4.61
C ALA A 223 24.47 -5.43 3.23
N ILE A 224 23.27 -5.81 2.78
CA ILE A 224 22.69 -5.33 1.51
C ILE A 224 22.55 -3.82 1.52
N TRP A 225 21.91 -3.26 2.56
CA TRP A 225 21.66 -1.82 2.64
C TRP A 225 22.95 -1.01 2.81
N GLN A 226 23.94 -1.52 3.56
CA GLN A 226 25.26 -0.90 3.64
C GLN A 226 25.99 -0.93 2.29
N GLY A 227 25.83 -2.01 1.51
CA GLY A 227 26.32 -2.10 0.13
C GLY A 227 25.71 -1.03 -0.78
N MET A 228 24.44 -0.65 -0.53
CA MET A 228 23.76 0.48 -1.18
C MET A 228 24.13 1.86 -0.57
N GLY A 229 25.14 1.92 0.30
CA GLY A 229 25.62 3.16 0.93
C GLY A 229 24.75 3.69 2.08
N GLN A 230 23.80 2.89 2.58
CA GLN A 230 22.94 3.31 3.70
C GLN A 230 23.75 3.39 5.01
N LYS A 231 23.56 4.48 5.75
CA LYS A 231 24.22 4.72 7.04
C LYS A 231 23.41 4.11 8.18
N ILE A 232 23.50 2.79 8.32
CA ILE A 232 22.70 2.01 9.27
C ILE A 232 23.56 0.97 10.02
N ARG A 233 23.03 0.44 11.11
CA ARG A 233 23.63 -0.61 11.96
C ARG A 233 22.54 -1.58 12.43
N MET A 234 22.89 -2.73 12.99
CA MET A 234 21.88 -3.55 13.68
C MET A 234 21.23 -2.74 14.81
N GLY A 235 19.91 -2.81 14.89
CA GLY A 235 19.11 -2.05 15.83
C GLY A 235 18.06 -2.90 16.52
N ARG A 236 16.93 -2.26 16.84
CA ARG A 236 15.80 -2.90 17.50
C ARG A 236 15.20 -3.99 16.60
N PHE A 237 14.39 -4.86 17.21
CA PHE A 237 13.59 -5.87 16.50
C PHE A 237 14.41 -6.93 15.72
N GLY A 238 15.73 -6.98 15.93
CA GLY A 238 16.62 -7.84 15.16
C GLY A 238 16.78 -7.38 13.69
N LEU A 239 16.55 -6.10 13.41
CA LEU A 239 16.61 -5.54 12.06
C LEU A 239 17.57 -4.32 11.98
N PRO A 240 18.01 -3.94 10.77
CA PRO A 240 18.86 -2.77 10.58
C PRO A 240 18.15 -1.46 10.89
N GLU A 241 18.80 -0.57 11.63
CA GLU A 241 18.27 0.71 12.05
C GLU A 241 19.27 1.85 11.78
N GLY A 242 18.76 2.96 11.26
CA GLY A 242 19.47 4.23 11.15
C GLY A 242 18.54 5.42 11.33
N ARG A 243 19.03 6.61 10.94
CA ARG A 243 18.26 7.85 11.05
C ARG A 243 17.70 8.23 9.70
N TYR A 244 16.38 8.23 9.59
CA TYR A 244 15.66 8.62 8.38
C TYR A 244 14.64 9.71 8.71
N PRO A 245 14.30 10.58 7.74
CA PRO A 245 13.07 11.36 7.82
C PRO A 245 11.87 10.41 8.00
N THR A 246 10.84 10.88 8.70
CA THR A 246 9.55 10.16 8.74
C THR A 246 9.03 9.98 7.31
N CYS A 247 8.32 8.89 7.07
CA CYS A 247 7.68 8.65 5.78
C CYS A 247 6.18 8.41 5.97
N LYS A 248 5.42 8.68 4.90
CA LYS A 248 3.98 8.38 4.88
C LYS A 248 3.75 6.98 4.35
N VAL A 249 2.84 6.27 4.99
CA VAL A 249 2.47 4.91 4.61
C VAL A 249 0.95 4.82 4.56
N ARG A 250 0.43 4.23 3.49
CA ARG A 250 -0.96 3.80 3.43
C ARG A 250 -1.05 2.42 4.08
N LEU A 251 -1.44 2.39 5.35
CA LEU A 251 -1.71 1.15 6.05
C LEU A 251 -3.02 0.56 5.55
N ALA A 252 -3.02 -0.74 5.29
CA ALA A 252 -4.18 -1.52 4.91
C ALA A 252 -4.60 -2.47 6.04
N GLN A 253 -5.90 -2.75 6.12
CA GLN A 253 -6.48 -3.75 7.01
C GLN A 253 -5.95 -5.15 6.70
N ARG A 254 -5.74 -5.42 5.40
CA ARG A 254 -5.12 -6.63 4.89
C ARG A 254 -3.91 -6.23 4.04
N PRO A 255 -2.70 -6.11 4.64
CA PRO A 255 -1.50 -5.84 3.86
C PRO A 255 -1.21 -6.98 2.89
N LEU A 256 -0.49 -6.67 1.82
CA LEU A 256 -0.25 -7.55 0.68
C LEU A 256 0.20 -8.98 1.05
N ALA A 257 1.09 -9.10 2.05
CA ALA A 257 1.63 -10.38 2.52
C ALA A 257 0.60 -11.26 3.25
N GLU A 258 -0.44 -10.67 3.81
CA GLU A 258 -1.46 -11.34 4.63
C GLU A 258 -2.70 -11.74 3.80
N ARG A 259 -2.73 -11.39 2.50
CA ARG A 259 -3.85 -11.70 1.59
C ARG A 259 -3.79 -13.12 1.04
N GLY A 260 -4.97 -13.66 0.71
CA GLY A 260 -5.15 -14.92 0.02
C GLY A 260 -6.04 -14.78 -1.20
N ALA A 261 -6.23 -15.86 -1.96
CA ALA A 261 -7.04 -15.84 -3.19
C ALA A 261 -8.53 -15.49 -2.96
N THR A 262 -9.04 -15.68 -1.74
CA THR A 262 -10.43 -15.37 -1.38
C THR A 262 -10.64 -13.97 -0.81
N GLU A 263 -9.58 -13.34 -0.32
CA GLU A 263 -9.59 -12.02 0.33
C GLU A 263 -8.41 -11.22 -0.22
N ASP A 264 -8.51 -10.85 -1.51
CA ASP A 264 -7.48 -10.13 -2.26
C ASP A 264 -7.86 -8.65 -2.45
N ASP A 265 -8.09 -7.98 -1.35
CA ASP A 265 -8.37 -6.55 -1.29
C ASP A 265 -7.79 -5.96 0.02
N PRO A 266 -7.44 -4.66 0.04
CA PRO A 266 -6.82 -4.01 1.22
C PRO A 266 -7.76 -3.88 2.43
N GLY A 267 -9.08 -3.98 2.22
CA GLY A 267 -10.08 -3.61 3.21
C GLY A 267 -10.07 -2.12 3.50
N LEU A 268 -10.19 -1.77 4.79
CA LEU A 268 -10.04 -0.39 5.22
C LEU A 268 -8.58 0.06 5.08
N GLU A 269 -8.39 1.35 4.83
CA GLU A 269 -7.06 1.95 4.72
C GLU A 269 -6.97 3.27 5.49
N GLU A 270 -5.78 3.57 6.00
CA GLU A 270 -5.46 4.84 6.64
C GLU A 270 -4.04 5.27 6.27
N THR A 271 -3.88 6.53 5.85
CA THR A 271 -2.56 7.07 5.49
C THR A 271 -1.97 7.85 6.66
N ILE A 272 -0.89 7.33 7.23
CA ILE A 272 -0.25 7.89 8.42
C ILE A 272 1.23 8.21 8.19
N TRP A 273 1.85 8.87 9.16
CA TRP A 273 3.29 8.97 9.26
C TRP A 273 3.84 7.88 10.19
N ILE A 274 4.96 7.28 9.80
CA ILE A 274 5.69 6.30 10.62
C ILE A 274 7.09 6.82 10.98
N GLU A 275 7.62 6.30 12.10
CA GLU A 275 9.05 6.40 12.41
C GLU A 275 9.80 5.43 11.51
N ARG A 276 10.50 5.94 10.49
CA ARG A 276 11.26 5.11 9.54
C ARG A 276 12.59 4.69 10.15
N LEU A 277 12.85 3.38 10.18
CA LEU A 277 14.07 2.81 10.77
C LEU A 277 15.11 2.40 9.72
N SER A 278 14.64 2.00 8.53
CA SER A 278 15.49 1.55 7.42
C SER A 278 14.90 1.99 6.08
N PRO A 279 15.52 1.63 4.93
CA PRO A 279 14.93 1.89 3.62
C PRO A 279 13.53 1.29 3.45
N CYS A 280 13.15 0.24 4.16
CA CYS A 280 11.90 -0.48 3.88
C CYS A 280 11.09 -0.90 5.12
N HIS A 281 11.42 -0.42 6.33
CA HIS A 281 10.57 -0.69 7.51
C HIS A 281 10.57 0.45 8.52
N GLY A 282 9.56 0.46 9.38
CA GLY A 282 9.46 1.42 10.47
C GLY A 282 8.36 1.09 11.49
N ILE A 283 8.20 1.96 12.48
CA ILE A 283 7.27 1.80 13.60
C ILE A 283 6.07 2.70 13.39
N VAL A 284 4.87 2.15 13.58
CA VAL A 284 3.63 2.93 13.62
C VAL A 284 3.62 3.80 14.88
N ARG A 285 3.76 5.13 14.70
CA ARG A 285 3.74 6.12 15.79
C ARG A 285 2.50 7.02 15.79
N SER A 286 1.50 6.64 15.00
CA SER A 286 0.18 7.26 15.00
C SER A 286 -0.82 6.26 15.57
N VAL A 287 -1.66 6.70 16.51
CA VAL A 287 -2.81 5.88 16.92
C VAL A 287 -3.87 6.01 15.84
N LEU A 288 -4.37 4.88 15.35
CA LEU A 288 -5.22 4.83 14.16
C LEU A 288 -6.69 5.14 14.48
N PHE A 289 -7.35 5.82 13.54
CA PHE A 289 -8.81 5.95 13.57
C PHE A 289 -9.49 4.62 13.22
N GLN A 290 -9.01 3.96 12.16
CA GLN A 290 -9.54 2.71 11.65
C GLN A 290 -8.98 1.52 12.45
N ARG A 291 -9.78 0.45 12.55
CA ARG A 291 -9.31 -0.83 13.09
C ARG A 291 -8.72 -1.66 11.95
N LEU A 292 -7.44 -1.41 11.65
CA LEU A 292 -6.73 -2.07 10.55
C LEU A 292 -6.08 -3.41 10.96
N GLY A 293 -6.08 -3.76 12.24
CA GLY A 293 -5.38 -4.96 12.72
C GLY A 293 -3.86 -4.79 12.81
N VAL A 294 -3.30 -3.71 12.24
CA VAL A 294 -2.02 -3.10 12.57
C VAL A 294 -2.26 -1.89 13.46
N ASP A 295 -1.42 -1.70 14.47
CA ASP A 295 -1.67 -0.72 15.53
C ASP A 295 -0.39 0.03 15.97
N TYR A 296 -0.56 1.02 16.85
CA TYR A 296 0.55 1.77 17.44
C TYR A 296 1.63 0.84 18.00
N GLY A 297 2.89 1.15 17.70
CA GLY A 297 4.06 0.37 18.10
C GLY A 297 4.41 -0.78 17.16
N ASP A 298 3.49 -1.23 16.30
CA ASP A 298 3.76 -2.31 15.36
C ASP A 298 4.86 -1.92 14.36
N VAL A 299 5.65 -2.91 13.97
CA VAL A 299 6.72 -2.77 12.98
C VAL A 299 6.18 -3.20 11.62
N VAL A 300 6.18 -2.29 10.66
CA VAL A 300 5.62 -2.51 9.31
C VAL A 300 6.72 -2.49 8.26
N LEU A 301 6.55 -3.31 7.24
CA LEU A 301 7.36 -3.35 6.02
C LEU A 301 6.67 -2.53 4.91
N VAL A 302 7.46 -1.75 4.18
CA VAL A 302 7.02 -0.92 3.06
C VAL A 302 7.89 -1.16 1.83
N ASP A 303 7.37 -0.84 0.64
CA ASP A 303 8.18 -0.82 -0.58
C ASP A 303 9.04 0.46 -0.67
N GLY A 304 10.07 0.44 -1.51
CA GLY A 304 10.86 1.60 -1.90
C GLY A 304 10.18 2.46 -2.97
N ALA A 305 9.24 1.89 -3.74
CA ALA A 305 8.42 2.63 -4.71
C ALA A 305 7.18 3.27 -4.03
N PRO A 306 6.95 4.58 -4.18
CA PRO A 306 5.75 5.23 -3.66
C PRO A 306 4.54 4.96 -4.56
N ILE A 307 3.37 4.76 -3.95
CA ILE A 307 2.09 4.56 -4.67
C ILE A 307 1.44 5.88 -5.08
N THR A 308 1.77 6.96 -4.37
CA THR A 308 1.24 8.30 -4.66
C THR A 308 2.07 9.37 -3.94
N TYR A 309 1.74 10.64 -4.20
CA TYR A 309 2.35 11.79 -3.54
C TYR A 309 1.27 12.70 -2.96
N HIS A 310 1.49 13.17 -1.74
CA HIS A 310 0.63 14.18 -1.12
C HIS A 310 1.35 15.54 -1.16
N ARG A 311 0.65 16.56 -1.67
CA ARG A 311 1.18 17.92 -1.74
C ARG A 311 1.02 18.66 -0.42
N TYR A 312 2.12 19.21 0.10
CA TYR A 312 2.14 20.09 1.27
C TYR A 312 2.84 21.40 0.87
N GLY A 313 2.06 22.40 0.46
CA GLY A 313 2.63 23.61 -0.15
C GLY A 313 3.30 23.30 -1.49
N GLU A 314 4.61 23.54 -1.58
CA GLU A 314 5.43 23.22 -2.75
C GLU A 314 6.02 21.80 -2.68
N ASP A 315 6.04 21.18 -1.50
CA ASP A 315 6.63 19.86 -1.30
C ASP A 315 5.70 18.74 -1.77
N GLN A 316 6.29 17.72 -2.40
CA GLN A 316 5.64 16.45 -2.74
C GLN A 316 6.16 15.36 -1.80
N ILE A 317 5.29 14.88 -0.92
CA ILE A 317 5.64 13.86 0.06
C ILE A 317 5.21 12.49 -0.47
N PRO A 318 6.14 11.53 -0.67
CA PRO A 318 5.80 10.19 -1.12
C PRO A 318 5.00 9.43 -0.07
N VAL A 319 4.04 8.64 -0.54
CA VAL A 319 3.26 7.68 0.25
C VAL A 319 3.62 6.28 -0.21
N PHE A 320 4.06 5.44 0.72
CA PHE A 320 4.50 4.07 0.45
C PHE A 320 3.41 3.05 0.81
N PRO A 321 3.39 1.87 0.16
CA PRO A 321 2.41 0.82 0.46
C PRO A 321 2.81 0.03 1.71
N HIS A 322 1.82 -0.41 2.49
CA HIS A 322 2.01 -1.40 3.56
C HIS A 322 2.10 -2.81 2.97
N LEU A 323 3.30 -3.42 3.01
CA LEU A 323 3.54 -4.77 2.48
C LEU A 323 3.22 -5.87 3.48
N ALA A 324 3.64 -5.72 4.74
CA ALA A 324 3.47 -6.70 5.79
C ALA A 324 3.60 -6.08 7.19
N THR A 325 2.92 -6.65 8.17
CA THR A 325 3.22 -6.37 9.59
C THR A 325 4.28 -7.35 10.08
N LEU A 326 5.51 -6.87 10.32
CA LEU A 326 6.64 -7.71 10.73
C LEU A 326 6.54 -8.14 12.19
N GLN A 327 6.14 -7.22 13.07
CA GLN A 327 5.99 -7.48 14.50
C GLN A 327 4.78 -6.74 15.05
N ARG A 328 3.92 -7.47 15.76
CA ARG A 328 2.81 -6.92 16.52
C ARG A 328 3.22 -6.71 17.97
N GLN A 329 3.16 -5.47 18.45
CA GLN A 329 3.53 -5.14 19.82
C GLN A 329 2.38 -5.29 20.81
N GLY A 330 1.13 -5.36 20.33
CA GLY A 330 -0.03 -5.68 21.17
C GLY A 330 -0.34 -4.60 22.20
N TYR A 331 -0.20 -3.33 21.82
CA TYR A 331 -0.56 -2.20 22.69
C TYR A 331 -2.01 -2.30 23.15
N GLN A 332 -2.25 -1.90 24.40
CA GLN A 332 -3.57 -1.70 24.96
C GLN A 332 -4.10 -0.33 24.54
N PHE A 333 -5.41 -0.24 24.30
CA PHE A 333 -6.04 0.97 23.80
C PHE A 333 -7.25 1.37 24.63
N HIS A 334 -7.29 2.65 25.02
CA HIS A 334 -8.40 3.22 25.77
C HIS A 334 -8.85 4.53 25.11
N ASP A 335 -10.09 4.54 24.61
CA ASP A 335 -10.67 5.75 24.04
C ASP A 335 -10.87 6.81 25.13
N PHE A 336 -10.60 8.08 24.79
CA PHE A 336 -10.89 9.20 25.68
C PHE A 336 -11.64 10.33 24.97
N ALA A 337 -12.30 11.16 25.79
CA ALA A 337 -12.75 12.48 25.39
C ALA A 337 -12.43 13.48 26.50
N GLY A 338 -12.22 14.74 26.13
CA GLY A 338 -11.82 15.76 27.08
C GLY A 338 -12.16 17.16 26.61
N THR A 339 -11.87 18.12 27.48
CA THR A 339 -11.98 19.55 27.18
C THR A 339 -10.70 20.26 27.58
N GLN A 340 -10.31 21.27 26.83
CA GLN A 340 -9.18 22.15 27.14
C GLN A 340 -9.54 23.61 26.84
N GLN A 341 -8.80 24.56 27.41
CA GLN A 341 -9.05 25.99 27.19
C GLN A 341 -8.24 26.54 26.01
N GLN A 342 -7.04 26.04 25.82
CA GLN A 342 -6.14 26.41 24.74
C GLN A 342 -5.85 25.19 23.86
N PRO A 343 -5.51 25.39 22.58
CA PRO A 343 -5.16 24.30 21.69
C PRO A 343 -4.00 23.45 22.22
N ARG A 344 -4.04 22.14 21.91
CA ARG A 344 -3.01 21.14 22.21
C ARG A 344 -2.68 20.83 23.68
N GLN A 345 -3.32 21.44 24.68
CA GLN A 345 -3.00 21.20 26.10
C GLN A 345 -3.09 19.72 26.52
N LEU A 346 -4.10 18.98 26.02
CA LEU A 346 -4.24 17.55 26.31
C LEU A 346 -3.20 16.70 25.57
N ALA A 347 -2.69 17.15 24.41
CA ALA A 347 -1.66 16.40 23.69
C ALA A 347 -0.33 16.35 24.47
N GLU A 348 -0.03 17.39 25.25
CA GLU A 348 1.16 17.47 26.12
C GLU A 348 1.12 16.47 27.28
N VAL A 349 -0.04 15.88 27.61
CA VAL A 349 -0.16 14.85 28.65
C VAL A 349 0.72 13.64 28.32
N SER A 350 0.88 13.33 27.03
CA SER A 350 1.72 12.21 26.58
C SER A 350 3.16 12.30 27.06
N GLU A 351 3.69 13.50 27.31
CA GLU A 351 5.08 13.69 27.78
C GLU A 351 5.29 13.27 29.25
N ALA A 352 4.20 13.19 30.02
CA ALA A 352 4.21 12.81 31.42
C ALA A 352 3.96 11.31 31.64
N LEU A 353 3.63 10.56 30.58
CA LEU A 353 3.39 9.13 30.65
C LEU A 353 4.70 8.36 30.49
N ALA A 354 4.87 7.31 31.29
CA ALA A 354 6.07 6.46 31.26
C ALA A 354 5.93 5.33 30.22
N GLU A 355 7.03 4.59 30.03
CA GLU A 355 7.10 3.33 29.28
C GLU A 355 6.58 3.37 27.83
N ASP A 356 6.67 4.49 27.10
CA ASP A 356 6.17 4.61 25.71
C ASP A 356 4.62 4.62 25.60
N ALA A 357 3.91 4.82 26.71
CA ALA A 357 2.48 5.11 26.67
C ALA A 357 2.22 6.51 26.10
N VAL A 358 1.22 6.63 25.23
CA VAL A 358 0.89 7.88 24.56
C VAL A 358 -0.58 8.22 24.68
N LEU A 359 -0.84 9.51 24.79
CA LEU A 359 -2.17 10.07 24.66
C LEU A 359 -2.27 10.75 23.30
N TYR A 360 -2.98 10.12 22.37
CA TYR A 360 -3.07 10.59 21.00
C TYR A 360 -4.39 11.32 20.76
N VAL A 361 -4.29 12.61 20.44
CA VAL A 361 -5.43 13.45 20.07
C VAL A 361 -5.76 13.20 18.60
N HIS A 362 -6.95 12.64 18.36
CA HIS A 362 -7.46 12.39 17.01
C HIS A 362 -8.08 13.65 16.43
N THR A 363 -8.90 14.33 17.22
CA THR A 363 -9.62 15.52 16.79
C THR A 363 -9.69 16.55 17.92
N GLU A 364 -9.60 17.81 17.53
CA GLU A 364 -9.76 18.96 18.39
C GLU A 364 -10.71 19.95 17.70
N GLN A 365 -11.82 20.30 18.35
CA GLN A 365 -12.81 21.23 17.81
C GLN A 365 -13.21 22.27 18.85
N PHE A 366 -13.42 23.50 18.40
CA PHE A 366 -13.96 24.56 19.24
C PHE A 366 -15.48 24.38 19.41
N VAL A 367 -15.96 24.31 20.66
CA VAL A 367 -17.37 24.10 20.99
C VAL A 367 -17.86 25.05 22.09
N ARG A 368 -19.16 25.37 22.06
CA ARG A 368 -19.86 26.05 23.17
C ARG A 368 -20.64 25.02 23.96
N LEU A 369 -20.24 24.77 25.22
CA LEU A 369 -20.84 23.77 26.10
C LEU A 369 -21.63 24.45 27.23
N CYS A 370 -22.72 23.82 27.68
CA CYS A 370 -23.45 24.26 28.88
C CYS A 370 -22.69 23.83 30.14
N ALA A 371 -22.19 24.81 30.91
CA ALA A 371 -21.41 24.59 32.14
C ALA A 371 -22.22 23.89 33.26
N VAL A 372 -23.55 24.01 33.23
CA VAL A 372 -24.46 23.40 34.22
C VAL A 372 -24.63 21.90 33.97
N CYS A 373 -24.98 21.51 32.73
CA CYS A 373 -25.04 20.11 32.30
C CYS A 373 -23.67 19.42 32.48
N TRP A 374 -22.60 20.20 32.37
CA TRP A 374 -21.23 19.75 32.55
C TRP A 374 -20.82 19.46 34.00
N ARG A 375 -21.34 20.18 34.99
CA ARG A 375 -20.91 20.05 36.40
C ARG A 375 -21.78 19.10 37.23
N SER A 376 -23.07 18.96 36.92
CA SER A 376 -23.99 18.15 37.73
C SER A 376 -24.99 17.37 36.88
N GLN A 377 -25.31 16.16 37.33
CA GLN A 377 -26.27 15.26 36.68
C GLN A 377 -27.73 15.59 36.99
N GLN A 378 -27.99 16.41 38.02
CA GLN A 378 -29.34 16.68 38.57
C GLN A 378 -29.74 18.16 38.47
N ALA A 379 -28.99 18.97 37.73
CA ALA A 379 -29.26 20.41 37.66
C ALA A 379 -30.48 20.69 36.77
N ASP A 380 -31.38 21.53 37.28
CA ASP A 380 -32.57 22.02 36.60
C ASP A 380 -32.19 22.88 35.37
N HIS A 381 -32.90 22.69 34.25
CA HIS A 381 -32.53 23.19 32.92
C HIS A 381 -32.91 24.66 32.66
N GLU A 382 -33.42 25.37 33.65
CA GLU A 382 -33.89 26.76 33.47
C GLU A 382 -32.75 27.79 33.31
N GLN A 383 -31.48 27.42 33.60
CA GLN A 383 -30.33 28.32 33.49
C GLN A 383 -29.17 27.68 32.72
N HIS A 384 -29.01 28.06 31.45
CA HIS A 384 -27.87 27.68 30.62
C HIS A 384 -26.73 28.70 30.79
N GLU A 385 -25.59 28.27 31.34
CA GLU A 385 -24.35 29.05 31.31
C GLU A 385 -23.46 28.49 30.18
N LEU A 386 -23.26 29.27 29.11
CA LEU A 386 -22.42 28.86 27.99
C LEU A 386 -20.94 29.10 28.31
N ARG A 387 -20.11 28.08 28.14
CA ARG A 387 -18.66 28.18 28.22
C ARG A 387 -18.04 27.76 26.89
N GLU A 388 -17.07 28.54 26.44
CA GLU A 388 -16.23 28.21 25.29
C GLU A 388 -15.10 27.28 25.73
N ALA A 389 -14.95 26.15 25.02
CA ALA A 389 -13.90 25.18 25.27
C ALA A 389 -13.56 24.43 23.96
N HIS A 390 -12.37 23.84 23.92
CA HIS A 390 -12.00 22.92 22.86
C HIS A 390 -12.39 21.50 23.30
N ALA A 391 -13.32 20.87 22.58
CA ALA A 391 -13.65 19.46 22.74
C ALA A 391 -12.61 18.60 22.01
N VAL A 392 -12.08 17.62 22.73
CA VAL A 392 -11.01 16.75 22.26
C VAL A 392 -11.50 15.31 22.30
N VAL A 393 -11.27 14.56 21.24
CA VAL A 393 -11.47 13.11 21.21
C VAL A 393 -10.17 12.46 20.78
N GLY A 394 -9.83 11.35 21.41
CA GLY A 394 -8.59 10.67 21.15
C GLY A 394 -8.58 9.25 21.71
N ARG A 395 -7.39 8.66 21.72
CA ARG A 395 -7.15 7.33 22.27
C ARG A 395 -5.80 7.30 22.96
N ILE A 396 -5.75 6.62 24.09
CA ILE A 396 -4.53 6.31 24.84
C ILE A 396 -4.03 4.97 24.32
N ALA A 397 -2.76 4.89 23.94
CA ALA A 397 -2.07 3.65 23.64
C ALA A 397 -1.07 3.37 24.75
N ALA A 398 -1.07 2.17 25.31
CA ALA A 398 -0.13 1.76 26.35
C ALA A 398 0.50 0.41 26.02
N PRO A 399 1.77 0.18 26.38
CA PRO A 399 2.40 -1.12 26.16
C PRO A 399 1.63 -2.26 26.84
N PRO A 400 1.70 -3.50 26.31
CA PRO A 400 0.95 -4.64 26.84
C PRO A 400 1.23 -4.93 28.32
N GLN A 401 2.44 -4.63 28.80
CA GLN A 401 2.86 -4.88 30.19
C GLN A 401 2.44 -3.79 31.18
N MET A 402 1.94 -2.65 30.72
CA MET A 402 1.56 -1.54 31.60
C MET A 402 0.27 -1.90 32.36
N ASP A 403 0.30 -1.75 33.69
CA ASP A 403 -0.88 -1.93 34.54
C ASP A 403 -1.86 -0.76 34.33
N PRO A 404 -3.14 -1.01 33.98
CA PRO A 404 -4.16 0.02 33.86
C PRO A 404 -4.30 0.92 35.10
N VAL A 405 -4.07 0.38 36.30
CA VAL A 405 -4.12 1.18 37.55
C VAL A 405 -3.00 2.22 37.58
N GLU A 406 -1.79 1.81 37.18
CA GLU A 406 -0.63 2.70 37.13
C GLU A 406 -0.77 3.73 36.01
N LEU A 407 -1.24 3.33 34.82
CA LEU A 407 -1.54 4.24 33.72
C LEU A 407 -2.56 5.31 34.13
N LEU A 408 -3.65 4.91 34.79
CA LEU A 408 -4.67 5.84 35.27
C LEU A 408 -4.10 6.79 36.33
N ARG A 409 -3.25 6.29 37.24
CA ARG A 409 -2.57 7.11 38.25
C ARG A 409 -1.66 8.17 37.62
N GLN A 410 -0.87 7.80 36.61
CA GLN A 410 -0.02 8.74 35.87
C GLN A 410 -0.85 9.79 35.13
N LEU A 411 -1.96 9.36 34.50
CA LEU A 411 -2.87 10.26 33.81
C LEU A 411 -3.51 11.26 34.76
N ASP A 412 -4.00 10.82 35.92
CA ASP A 412 -4.59 11.70 36.93
C ASP A 412 -3.55 12.69 37.49
N GLN A 413 -2.32 12.23 37.72
CA GLN A 413 -1.22 13.09 38.16
C GLN A 413 -0.88 14.15 37.10
N ALA A 414 -0.77 13.75 35.82
CA ALA A 414 -0.51 14.67 34.72
C ALA A 414 -1.66 15.69 34.54
N MET A 415 -2.90 15.28 34.79
CA MET A 415 -4.07 16.16 34.68
C MET A 415 -4.21 17.11 35.87
N ALA A 416 -3.74 16.75 37.06
CA ALA A 416 -3.82 17.59 38.26
C ALA A 416 -3.14 18.96 38.09
N ASP A 417 -2.02 18.99 37.35
CA ASP A 417 -1.25 20.21 37.10
C ASP A 417 -1.81 21.06 35.94
N ARG A 418 -2.85 20.58 35.24
CA ARG A 418 -3.40 21.21 34.02
C ARG A 418 -4.75 21.85 34.29
N ALA A 419 -4.72 23.00 34.96
CA ALA A 419 -5.90 23.81 35.25
C ALA A 419 -6.73 24.08 33.97
N GLY A 420 -8.04 23.88 34.06
CA GLY A 420 -8.96 24.13 32.96
C GLY A 420 -9.08 22.99 31.93
N CYS A 421 -8.29 21.93 32.06
CA CYS A 421 -8.41 20.71 31.25
C CYS A 421 -9.18 19.63 32.00
N GLN A 422 -9.93 18.81 31.26
CA GLN A 422 -10.62 17.64 31.79
C GLN A 422 -10.51 16.50 30.78
N LEU A 423 -10.37 15.28 31.28
CA LEU A 423 -10.19 14.09 30.45
C LEU A 423 -10.96 12.92 31.05
N TYR A 424 -11.61 12.15 30.19
CA TYR A 424 -12.45 11.01 30.56
C TYR A 424 -12.09 9.82 29.68
N ALA A 425 -11.66 8.72 30.31
CA ALA A 425 -11.27 7.46 29.71
C ALA A 425 -11.99 6.32 30.46
N PRO A 426 -13.30 6.12 30.21
CA PRO A 426 -14.12 5.20 31.00
C PRO A 426 -13.64 3.75 30.94
N ASP A 427 -13.15 3.30 29.80
CA ASP A 427 -12.68 1.92 29.64
C ASP A 427 -11.34 1.69 30.36
N LEU A 428 -10.52 2.72 30.52
CA LEU A 428 -9.32 2.67 31.38
C LEU A 428 -9.72 2.62 32.86
N CYS A 429 -10.71 3.42 33.28
CA CYS A 429 -11.24 3.37 34.64
C CYS A 429 -11.80 1.99 34.99
N GLU A 430 -12.54 1.38 34.06
CA GLU A 430 -13.08 0.02 34.22
C GLU A 430 -11.94 -1.00 34.34
N ALA A 431 -10.93 -0.92 33.46
CA ALA A 431 -9.75 -1.79 33.50
C ALA A 431 -8.94 -1.64 34.81
N ALA A 432 -8.94 -0.44 35.41
CA ALA A 432 -8.35 -0.16 36.72
C ALA A 432 -9.26 -0.54 37.92
N GLY A 433 -10.44 -1.13 37.67
CA GLY A 433 -11.36 -1.57 38.72
C GLY A 433 -12.24 -0.46 39.34
N LEU A 434 -12.34 0.71 38.71
CA LEU A 434 -13.12 1.86 39.19
C LEU A 434 -14.46 2.01 38.44
N SER A 435 -15.35 1.02 38.55
CA SER A 435 -16.62 0.97 37.79
C SER A 435 -17.54 2.17 38.03
N ASP A 436 -17.58 2.73 39.26
CA ASP A 436 -18.40 3.92 39.55
C ASP A 436 -17.90 5.16 38.80
N ARG A 437 -16.58 5.36 38.77
CA ARG A 437 -15.94 6.42 37.97
C ARG A 437 -16.18 6.18 36.49
N ALA A 438 -15.96 4.95 36.01
CA ALA A 438 -16.20 4.57 34.62
C ALA A 438 -17.63 4.90 34.16
N ALA A 439 -18.64 4.63 35.00
CA ALA A 439 -20.03 4.95 34.69
C ALA A 439 -20.27 6.46 34.52
N VAL A 440 -19.66 7.30 35.36
CA VAL A 440 -19.73 8.76 35.25
C VAL A 440 -19.01 9.24 33.98
N GLU A 441 -17.79 8.77 33.75
CA GLU A 441 -16.96 9.15 32.61
C GLU A 441 -17.59 8.74 31.27
N ARG A 442 -18.24 7.59 31.21
CA ARG A 442 -18.93 7.10 30.01
C ARG A 442 -20.04 8.04 29.56
N ARG A 443 -20.77 8.63 30.51
CA ARG A 443 -21.78 9.68 30.23
C ARG A 443 -21.13 10.96 29.71
N ARG A 444 -20.04 11.41 30.35
CA ARG A 444 -19.29 12.61 29.95
C ARG A 444 -18.71 12.47 28.53
N LEU A 445 -18.07 11.35 28.25
CA LEU A 445 -17.55 11.00 26.94
C LEU A 445 -18.65 11.01 25.87
N GLY A 446 -19.82 10.44 26.15
CA GLY A 446 -20.97 10.45 25.25
C GLY A 446 -21.46 11.86 24.90
N MET A 447 -21.49 12.78 25.87
CA MET A 447 -21.88 14.18 25.64
C MET A 447 -20.87 14.92 24.75
N ILE A 448 -19.57 14.78 25.02
CA ILE A 448 -18.51 15.46 24.24
C ILE A 448 -18.52 14.92 22.80
N ARG A 449 -18.60 13.61 22.61
CA ARG A 449 -18.67 13.01 21.27
C ARG A 449 -19.91 13.45 20.49
N SER A 450 -21.04 13.64 21.16
CA SER A 450 -22.26 14.16 20.53
C SER A 450 -22.10 15.61 20.09
N ALA A 451 -21.48 16.46 20.93
CA ALA A 451 -21.17 17.84 20.59
C ALA A 451 -20.12 17.98 19.46
N HIS A 452 -19.27 16.96 19.27
CA HIS A 452 -18.24 16.89 18.23
C HIS A 452 -18.78 16.42 16.86
N ARG A 453 -20.00 15.87 16.81
CA ARG A 453 -20.66 15.40 15.56
C ARG A 453 -21.56 16.47 14.92
N VAL A 454 -21.76 17.60 15.58
CA VAL A 454 -22.50 18.78 15.10
C VAL A 454 -21.50 19.80 14.60
#